data_AF-A0A7Y2F459-F1
#
_entry.id   AF-A0A7Y2F459-F1
#
_cell.length_a   1.000
_cell.length_b   1.000
_cell.length_c   1.000
_cell.angle_alpha   90.00
_cell.angle_beta   90.00
_cell.angle_gamma   90.00
#
_symmetry.space_group_name_H-M   'P 1'
#
loop_
_entity.id
_entity.type
_entity.pdbx_description
1 polymer ?
#
loop_
_entity_poly.entity_id
_entity_poly.type
_entity_poly.pdbx_seq_one_letter_code
_entity_poly.pdbx_strand_id
1 'polypeptide(L)'
;MRLFLMCFSVIFSSILTAQLRINEYSAHKGLEDNGVNCDWIELINEDVEPMQLGDHYLSDDPLDLNKWSCPDYIMEPGEIIVICASGLDITSLIHHW
;
A
#
# COMPACT_ATOMS: atom_id res chain seq x y z
N MET A 1 14.10 5.04 -52.99
CA MET A 1 14.47 4.35 -51.74
C MET A 1 15.23 5.30 -50.83
N ARG A 2 14.55 5.96 -49.89
CA ARG A 2 15.11 6.61 -48.67
C ARG A 2 14.07 7.57 -48.09
N LEU A 3 12.89 7.03 -47.77
CA LEU A 3 11.94 7.70 -46.89
C LEU A 3 11.13 6.61 -46.19
N PHE A 4 11.85 5.80 -45.41
CA PHE A 4 11.26 4.77 -44.58
C PHE A 4 11.81 5.01 -43.17
N LEU A 5 10.94 4.97 -42.17
CA LEU A 5 11.23 5.01 -40.73
C LEU A 5 11.63 6.37 -40.14
N MET A 6 10.68 7.31 -40.06
CA MET A 6 10.74 8.36 -39.03
C MET A 6 9.47 8.47 -38.18
N CYS A 7 8.59 7.45 -38.22
CA CYS A 7 7.27 7.51 -37.55
C CYS A 7 7.03 6.43 -36.48
N PHE A 8 8.03 5.70 -35.98
CA PHE A 8 7.74 4.57 -35.07
C PHE A 8 8.69 4.46 -33.88
N SER A 9 8.89 5.56 -33.16
CA SER A 9 9.42 5.48 -31.79
C SER A 9 8.69 6.47 -30.89
N VAL A 10 7.36 6.34 -30.83
CA VAL A 10 6.66 6.76 -29.61
C VAL A 10 7.05 5.70 -28.58
N ILE A 11 8.11 5.97 -27.83
CA ILE A 11 8.47 5.18 -26.65
C ILE A 11 7.34 5.44 -25.65
N PHE A 12 6.37 4.54 -25.60
CA PHE A 12 5.32 4.56 -24.59
C PHE A 12 5.98 4.17 -23.27
N SER A 13 6.55 5.15 -22.58
CA SER A 13 7.08 4.96 -21.24
C SER A 13 5.90 4.86 -20.28
N SER A 14 5.40 3.64 -20.08
CA SER A 14 4.53 3.36 -18.94
C SER A 14 5.36 3.55 -17.68
N ILE A 15 5.06 4.56 -16.88
CA ILE A 15 5.59 4.62 -15.51
C ILE A 15 4.86 3.51 -14.75
N LEU A 16 5.55 2.42 -14.43
CA LEU A 16 5.00 1.44 -13.49
C LEU A 16 5.07 2.05 -12.10
N THR A 17 3.91 2.39 -11.55
CA THR A 17 3.72 2.62 -10.12
C THR A 17 3.25 1.32 -9.47
N ALA A 18 3.51 1.15 -8.17
CA ALA A 18 2.86 0.08 -7.42
C ALA A 18 1.39 0.44 -7.21
N GLN A 19 0.49 -0.54 -7.31
CA GLN A 19 -0.94 -0.36 -7.03
C GLN A 19 -1.16 -0.03 -5.53
N LEU A 20 -0.57 -0.85 -4.64
CA LEU A 20 -0.53 -0.60 -3.20
C LEU A 20 0.70 0.23 -2.85
N ARG A 21 0.50 1.34 -2.12
CA ARG A 21 1.60 2.20 -1.65
C ARG A 21 1.45 2.52 -0.16
N ILE A 22 2.58 2.60 0.54
CA ILE A 22 2.64 3.29 1.85
C ILE A 22 2.51 4.79 1.58
N ASN A 23 1.38 5.38 1.95
CA ASN A 23 1.12 6.80 1.74
C ASN A 23 1.77 7.65 2.84
N GLU A 24 1.56 7.26 4.10
CA GLU A 24 2.07 7.93 5.29
C GLU A 24 2.41 6.91 6.37
N TYR A 25 3.24 7.30 7.35
CA TYR A 25 3.44 6.54 8.58
C TYR A 25 3.86 7.48 9.71
N SER A 26 3.58 7.08 10.95
CA SER A 26 4.10 7.76 12.14
C SER A 26 4.57 6.78 13.20
N ALA A 27 5.79 7.03 13.67
CA ALA A 27 6.40 6.35 14.83
C ALA A 27 6.47 7.25 16.08
N HIS A 28 5.73 8.36 16.07
CA HIS A 28 5.75 9.34 17.16
C HIS A 28 4.37 9.98 17.34
N LYS A 29 3.82 9.92 18.56
CA LYS A 29 2.42 10.29 18.86
C LYS A 29 1.45 9.50 18.00
N GLY A 30 1.44 8.19 18.26
CA GLY A 30 0.62 7.21 17.57
C GLY A 30 -0.88 7.46 17.68
N LEU A 31 -1.65 6.73 16.88
CA LEU A 31 -3.10 6.75 16.91
C LEU A 31 -3.58 5.92 18.12
N GLU A 32 -4.64 6.37 18.79
CA GLU A 32 -5.28 5.58 19.85
C GLU A 32 -6.36 4.70 19.22
N ASP A 33 -6.09 3.41 19.07
CA ASP A 33 -7.06 2.42 18.62
C ASP A 33 -7.43 1.50 19.79
N ASN A 34 -8.72 1.45 20.14
CA ASN A 34 -9.23 0.66 21.26
C ASN A 34 -8.45 0.84 22.59
N GLY A 35 -7.97 2.06 22.86
CA GLY A 35 -7.19 2.39 24.06
C GLY A 35 -5.71 2.01 23.99
N VAL A 36 -5.22 1.55 22.83
CA VAL A 36 -3.80 1.30 22.56
C VAL A 36 -3.25 2.45 21.74
N ASN A 37 -2.25 3.16 22.27
CA ASN A 37 -1.47 4.08 21.46
C ASN A 37 -0.48 3.27 20.62
N CYS A 38 -0.63 3.30 19.30
CA CYS A 38 0.24 2.58 18.38
C CYS A 38 0.77 3.48 17.28
N ASP A 39 1.99 3.18 16.87
CA ASP A 39 2.50 3.63 15.58
C ASP A 39 1.53 3.20 14.49
N TRP A 40 1.43 3.98 13.42
CA TRP A 40 0.47 3.71 12.37
C TRP A 40 1.10 3.83 10.99
N ILE A 41 0.55 3.05 10.06
CA ILE A 41 0.95 3.01 8.66
C ILE A 41 -0.32 3.21 7.84
N GLU A 42 -0.30 4.18 6.95
CA GLU A 42 -1.37 4.43 6.00
C GLU A 42 -1.02 3.80 4.65
N LEU A 43 -1.93 2.99 4.13
CA LEU A 43 -1.85 2.38 2.82
C LEU A 43 -2.91 2.99 1.91
N ILE A 44 -2.54 3.19 0.64
CA ILE A 44 -3.45 3.64 -0.41
C ILE A 44 -3.40 2.68 -1.60
N ASN A 45 -4.57 2.35 -2.14
CA ASN A 45 -4.68 1.78 -3.49
C ASN A 45 -4.73 2.93 -4.50
N GLU A 46 -3.62 3.20 -5.20
CA GLU A 46 -3.56 4.31 -6.16
C GLU A 46 -4.09 3.98 -7.55
N ASP A 47 -4.37 2.71 -7.82
CA ASP A 47 -4.83 2.28 -9.13
C ASP A 47 -6.34 2.48 -9.28
N VAL A 48 -6.82 2.33 -10.52
CA VAL A 48 -8.23 2.46 -10.89
C VAL A 48 -9.02 1.16 -10.68
N GLU A 49 -8.35 0.10 -10.29
CA GLU A 49 -8.94 -1.23 -10.04
C GLU A 49 -8.89 -1.58 -8.55
N PRO A 50 -9.88 -2.31 -8.03
CA PRO A 50 -9.85 -2.83 -6.66
C PRO A 50 -8.72 -3.86 -6.50
N MET A 51 -8.22 -4.03 -5.27
CA MET A 51 -7.17 -5.00 -4.97
C MET A 51 -7.40 -5.80 -3.69
N GLN A 52 -6.92 -7.05 -3.67
CA GLN A 52 -6.93 -7.90 -2.49
C GLN A 52 -5.72 -7.58 -1.60
N LEU A 53 -5.97 -6.93 -0.46
CA LEU A 53 -4.93 -6.57 0.50
C LEU A 53 -4.33 -7.79 1.20
N GLY A 54 -5.13 -8.83 1.46
CA GLY A 54 -4.70 -10.03 2.21
C GLY A 54 -3.57 -10.83 1.56
N ASP A 55 -3.26 -10.56 0.29
CA ASP A 55 -2.13 -11.17 -0.42
C ASP A 55 -0.79 -10.47 -0.15
N HIS A 56 -0.77 -9.44 0.71
CA HIS A 56 0.38 -8.60 1.02
C HIS A 56 0.85 -8.79 2.47
N TYR A 57 2.09 -8.38 2.72
CA TYR A 57 2.73 -8.46 4.04
C TYR A 57 3.41 -7.15 4.40
N LEU A 58 3.46 -6.84 5.70
CA LEU A 58 4.31 -5.78 6.24
C LEU A 58 5.52 -6.41 6.94
N SER A 59 6.69 -5.83 6.70
CA SER A 59 7.93 -6.22 7.37
C SER A 59 8.91 -5.04 7.48
N ASP A 60 9.56 -4.97 8.63
CA ASP A 60 10.74 -4.14 8.93
C ASP A 60 12.05 -4.95 8.91
N ASP A 61 11.99 -6.26 8.64
CA ASP A 61 13.14 -7.14 8.53
C ASP A 61 13.40 -7.53 7.06
N PRO A 62 14.52 -7.08 6.45
CA PRO A 62 14.83 -7.42 5.06
C PRO A 62 15.12 -8.92 4.85
N LEU A 63 15.29 -9.71 5.91
CA LEU A 63 15.49 -11.16 5.85
C LEU A 63 14.20 -11.96 6.05
N ASP A 64 13.12 -11.32 6.50
CA ASP A 64 11.82 -11.94 6.70
C ASP A 64 10.72 -11.04 6.12
N LEU A 65 10.39 -11.21 4.85
CA LEU A 65 9.41 -10.35 4.17
C LEU A 65 7.95 -10.67 4.53
N ASN A 66 7.69 -11.75 5.28
CA ASN A 66 6.34 -12.25 5.56
C ASN A 66 5.94 -12.11 7.04
N LYS A 67 6.55 -11.16 7.76
CA LYS A 67 6.38 -11.00 9.22
C LYS A 67 4.93 -10.82 9.67
N TRP A 68 4.17 -9.97 8.99
CA TRP A 68 2.77 -9.74 9.30
C TRP A 68 1.92 -9.80 8.03
N SER A 69 0.97 -10.72 7.99
CA SER A 69 0.01 -10.84 6.89
C SER A 69 -1.02 -9.73 7.01
N CYS A 70 -1.25 -9.00 5.93
CA CYS A 70 -2.34 -8.05 5.89
C CYS A 70 -3.71 -8.77 5.98
N PRO A 71 -4.75 -8.06 6.43
CA PRO A 71 -6.07 -8.67 6.60
C PRO A 71 -6.74 -8.98 5.25
N ASP A 72 -7.63 -9.98 5.27
CA ASP A 72 -8.50 -10.33 4.15
C ASP A 72 -9.49 -9.19 3.87
N TYR A 73 -9.10 -8.29 2.98
CA TYR A 73 -9.83 -7.07 2.66
C TYR A 73 -9.61 -6.68 1.20
N ILE A 74 -10.66 -6.21 0.54
CA ILE A 74 -10.57 -5.66 -0.82
C ILE A 74 -10.54 -4.14 -0.69
N MET A 75 -9.44 -3.52 -1.11
CA MET A 75 -9.32 -2.07 -1.17
C MET A 75 -9.87 -1.55 -2.50
N GLU A 76 -10.83 -0.64 -2.45
CA GLU A 76 -11.38 0.02 -3.62
C GLU A 76 -10.38 1.04 -4.23
N PRO A 77 -10.57 1.45 -5.51
CA PRO A 77 -9.73 2.47 -6.14
C PRO A 77 -9.67 3.77 -5.32
N GLY A 78 -8.46 4.24 -5.02
CA GLY A 78 -8.22 5.44 -4.21
C GLY A 78 -8.52 5.27 -2.71
N GLU A 79 -8.87 4.07 -2.25
CA GLU A 79 -9.15 3.82 -0.84
C GLU A 79 -7.87 3.94 -0.01
N ILE A 80 -8.03 4.55 1.17
CA ILE A 80 -7.01 4.72 2.18
C ILE A 80 -7.43 3.93 3.42
N ILE A 81 -6.50 3.14 3.93
CA ILE A 81 -6.65 2.42 5.19
C ILE A 81 -5.48 2.72 6.12
N VAL A 82 -5.75 2.73 7.41
CA VAL A 82 -4.72 2.86 8.44
C VAL A 82 -4.60 1.55 9.20
N ILE A 83 -3.35 1.10 9.36
CA ILE A 83 -2.96 -0.09 10.13
C ILE A 83 -2.26 0.37 11.40
N CYS A 84 -2.72 -0.15 12.53
CA CYS A 84 -2.13 0.05 13.85
C CYS A 84 -0.98 -0.95 14.07
N ALA A 85 0.27 -0.47 14.06
CA ALA A 85 1.48 -1.25 14.30
C ALA A 85 1.70 -1.50 15.81
N SER A 86 0.68 -2.05 16.48
CA SER A 86 0.68 -2.31 17.92
C SER A 86 1.59 -3.46 18.36
N GLY A 87 2.08 -4.27 17.42
CA GLY A 87 2.75 -5.55 17.70
C GLY A 87 1.78 -6.68 18.08
N LEU A 88 0.47 -6.43 18.04
CA LEU A 88 -0.58 -7.43 18.21
C LEU A 88 -1.12 -7.86 16.84
N ASP A 89 -1.67 -9.07 16.78
CA ASP A 89 -2.35 -9.59 15.58
C ASP A 89 -3.78 -9.04 15.48
N ILE A 90 -3.90 -7.74 15.23
CA ILE A 90 -5.16 -7.01 15.10
C ILE A 90 -5.38 -6.67 13.63
N THR A 91 -6.49 -7.17 13.08
CA THR A 91 -6.88 -6.98 11.67
C THR A 91 -7.97 -5.93 11.48
N SER A 92 -8.31 -5.16 12.52
CA SER A 92 -9.27 -4.06 12.38
C SER A 92 -8.66 -2.96 11.52
N LEU A 93 -9.37 -2.64 10.43
CA LEU A 93 -9.00 -1.56 9.53
C LEU A 93 -9.68 -0.27 9.94
N ILE A 94 -8.91 0.82 9.94
CA ILE A 94 -9.40 2.16 10.23
C ILE A 94 -9.51 2.90 8.88
N HIS A 95 -10.73 3.31 8.53
CA HIS A 95 -11.04 3.94 7.22
C HIS A 95 -11.11 5.47 7.28
N HIS A 96 -10.91 6.08 8.46
CA HIS A 96 -11.00 7.53 8.67
C HIS A 96 -10.27 7.94 9.95
N TRP A 97 -9.84 9.21 10.00
CA TRP A 97 -9.44 9.90 11.22
C TRP A 97 -10.59 10.69 11.82
#